data_AF-A0A0V8J083-F1
#
_entry.id   AF-A0A0V8J083-F1
#
_cell.length_a   1.000
_cell.length_b   1.000
_cell.length_c   1.000
_cell.angle_alpha   90.00
_cell.angle_beta   90.00
_cell.angle_gamma   90.00
#
_symmetry.space_group_name_H-M   'P 1'
#
loop_
_entity.id
_entity.type
_entity.pdbx_description
1 polymer ?
#
loop_
_entity_poly.entity_id
_entity_poly.type
_entity_poly.pdbx_seq_one_letter_code
_entity_poly.pdbx_strand_id
1 'polypeptide(L)'
;MEKISRYLETLLNIFMAVALGLMVILVFGNVVLRYLFNSGITWSEEMSRYLFIWLTFLGAIGAFKAKEHLGVDMLVRRLPVKAKKVVLVFSDLLMLFVLFLVLEGSWKMTVINMDSKAPATGLPLSFVYGTGIVVSLAMGLILINNVYKILFNKVRDEDLIVISESEELVDFKEISVGKEEKQA
;
A
#
# COMPACT_ATOMS: atom_id res chain seq x y z
N MET A 1 3.03 -10.49 -19.14
CA MET A 1 2.83 -10.22 -17.70
C MET A 1 2.09 -8.91 -17.43
N GLU A 2 2.19 -7.88 -18.28
CA GLU A 2 1.57 -6.57 -18.03
C GLU A 2 0.04 -6.55 -18.01
N LYS A 3 -0.63 -7.43 -18.76
CA LYS A 3 -2.10 -7.53 -18.76
C LYS A 3 -2.63 -8.10 -17.43
N ILE A 4 -1.93 -9.08 -16.88
CA ILE A 4 -2.29 -9.73 -15.59
C ILE A 4 -2.09 -8.74 -14.45
N SER A 5 -0.97 -8.02 -14.43
CA SER A 5 -0.73 -7.00 -13.39
C SER A 5 -1.78 -5.89 -13.42
N ARG A 6 -2.20 -5.44 -14.61
CA ARG A 6 -3.24 -4.41 -14.76
C ARG A 6 -4.61 -4.88 -14.27
N TYR A 7 -4.94 -6.14 -14.55
CA TYR A 7 -6.18 -6.75 -14.09
C TYR A 7 -6.21 -6.88 -12.56
N LEU A 8 -5.10 -7.33 -11.96
CA LEU A 8 -4.95 -7.41 -10.50
C LEU A 8 -5.06 -6.03 -9.82
N GLU A 9 -4.46 -4.98 -10.40
CA GLU A 9 -4.59 -3.62 -9.89
C GLU A 9 -6.03 -3.09 -9.96
N THR A 10 -6.72 -3.36 -11.06
CA THR A 10 -8.10 -2.94 -11.22
C THR A 10 -8.99 -3.65 -10.21
N LEU A 11 -8.79 -4.95 -10.01
CA LEU A 11 -9.50 -5.73 -9.00
C LEU A 11 -9.23 -5.20 -7.57
N LEU A 12 -7.97 -4.89 -7.26
CA LEU A 12 -7.54 -4.31 -5.99
C LEU A 12 -8.23 -2.96 -5.74
N ASN A 13 -8.24 -2.07 -6.75
CA ASN A 13 -8.87 -0.76 -6.66
C ASN A 13 -10.38 -0.85 -6.48
N ILE A 14 -11.05 -1.76 -7.19
CA ILE A 14 -12.48 -2.02 -7.01
C ILE A 14 -12.74 -2.53 -5.58
N PHE A 15 -11.95 -3.48 -5.10
CA PHE A 15 -12.09 -3.98 -3.74
C PHE A 15 -11.92 -2.88 -2.70
N MET A 16 -10.90 -2.03 -2.83
CA MET A 16 -10.67 -0.90 -1.93
C MET A 16 -11.83 0.10 -1.97
N ALA A 17 -12.33 0.44 -3.16
CA ALA A 17 -13.47 1.35 -3.30
C ALA A 17 -14.75 0.79 -2.65
N VAL A 18 -15.02 -0.51 -2.83
CA VAL A 18 -16.15 -1.19 -2.19
C VAL A 18 -15.98 -1.25 -0.68
N ALA A 19 -14.79 -1.61 -0.19
CA ALA A 19 -14.49 -1.66 1.24
C ALA A 19 -14.66 -0.29 1.91
N LEU A 20 -14.19 0.78 1.25
CA LEU A 20 -14.36 2.15 1.71
C LEU A 20 -15.84 2.56 1.73
N GLY A 21 -16.59 2.29 0.66
CA GLY A 21 -18.02 2.58 0.58
C GLY A 21 -18.84 1.86 1.65
N LEU A 22 -18.56 0.56 1.86
CA LEU A 22 -19.19 -0.22 2.91
C LEU A 22 -18.87 0.32 4.30
N MET A 23 -17.62 0.70 4.56
CA MET A 23 -17.23 1.31 5.83
C MET A 23 -18.00 2.61 6.09
N VAL A 24 -18.11 3.49 5.09
CA VAL A 24 -18.87 4.74 5.21
C VAL A 24 -20.32 4.45 5.55
N ILE A 25 -20.97 3.52 4.83
CA ILE A 25 -22.36 3.13 5.09
C ILE A 25 -22.53 2.56 6.50
N LEU A 26 -21.61 1.69 6.94
CA LEU A 26 -21.68 1.06 8.27
C LEU A 26 -21.54 2.09 9.39
N VAL A 27 -20.52 2.94 9.32
CA VAL A 27 -20.23 3.93 10.38
C VAL A 27 -21.30 5.01 10.38
N PHE A 28 -21.62 5.58 9.22
CA PHE A 28 -22.64 6.63 9.09
C PHE A 28 -24.03 6.10 9.44
N GLY A 29 -24.40 4.92 8.92
CA GLY A 29 -25.67 4.28 9.25
C GLY A 29 -25.81 4.01 10.73
N ASN A 30 -24.76 3.53 11.39
CA ASN A 30 -24.78 3.30 12.84
C ASN A 30 -24.96 4.60 13.64
N VAL A 31 -24.35 5.70 13.20
CA VAL A 31 -24.54 7.04 13.79
C VAL A 31 -26.00 7.49 13.63
N VAL A 32 -26.56 7.41 12.42
CA VAL A 32 -27.95 7.77 12.13
C VAL A 32 -28.92 6.96 12.98
N LEU A 33 -28.76 5.63 13.05
CA LEU A 33 -29.59 4.76 13.88
C LEU A 33 -29.55 5.17 15.36
N ARG A 34 -28.35 5.47 15.86
CA ARG A 34 -28.15 5.81 17.27
C ARG A 34 -28.82 7.10 17.67
N TYR A 35 -28.74 8.13 16.82
CA TYR A 35 -29.27 9.45 17.15
C TYR A 35 -30.75 9.63 16.79
N LEU A 36 -31.23 9.03 15.70
CA LEU A 36 -32.63 9.19 15.30
C LEU A 36 -33.56 8.12 15.85
N PHE A 37 -33.08 6.88 15.99
CA PHE A 37 -33.91 5.74 16.36
C PHE A 37 -33.57 5.16 17.74
N ASN A 38 -32.63 5.79 18.46
CA ASN A 38 -32.14 5.34 19.77
C ASN A 38 -31.74 3.85 19.79
N SER A 39 -31.30 3.32 18.65
CA SER A 39 -30.92 1.92 18.42
C SER A 39 -29.59 1.88 17.67
N GLY A 40 -28.85 0.77 17.67
CA GLY A 40 -27.53 0.73 17.04
C GLY A 40 -27.12 -0.66 16.57
N ILE A 41 -26.17 -0.68 15.64
CA ILE A 41 -25.58 -1.90 15.10
C ILE A 41 -24.27 -2.16 15.87
N THR A 42 -24.32 -3.06 16.85
CA THR A 42 -23.19 -3.37 17.74
C THR A 42 -21.94 -3.87 17.00
N TRP A 43 -22.13 -4.57 15.89
CA TRP A 43 -21.04 -5.13 15.09
C TRP A 43 -20.42 -4.14 14.09
N SER A 44 -21.07 -3.00 13.83
CA SER A 44 -20.65 -2.04 12.80
C SER A 44 -19.25 -1.48 13.05
N GLU A 45 -18.91 -1.22 14.31
CA GLU A 45 -17.58 -0.72 14.70
C GLU A 45 -16.48 -1.75 14.45
N GLU A 46 -16.74 -3.03 14.73
CA GLU A 46 -15.76 -4.09 14.49
C GLU A 46 -15.57 -4.32 12.98
N MET A 47 -16.65 -4.38 12.21
CA MET A 47 -16.56 -4.59 10.76
C MET A 47 -15.90 -3.42 10.04
N SER A 48 -16.21 -2.19 10.41
CA SER A 48 -15.53 -1.02 9.85
C SER A 48 -14.03 -1.08 10.15
N ARG A 49 -13.62 -1.45 11.36
CA ARG A 49 -12.20 -1.64 11.69
C ARG A 49 -11.54 -2.72 10.84
N TYR A 50 -12.23 -3.83 10.55
CA TYR A 50 -11.69 -4.91 9.72
C TYR A 50 -11.49 -4.43 8.28
N LEU A 51 -12.50 -3.77 7.71
CA LEU A 51 -12.42 -3.17 6.38
C LEU A 51 -11.29 -2.14 6.30
N PHE A 52 -11.08 -1.34 7.36
CA PHE A 52 -10.01 -0.36 7.42
C PHE A 52 -8.63 -1.00 7.33
N ILE A 53 -8.39 -2.05 8.12
CA ILE A 53 -7.10 -2.74 8.12
C ILE A 53 -6.80 -3.31 6.73
N TRP A 54 -7.77 -3.99 6.11
CA TRP A 54 -7.64 -4.49 4.75
C TRP A 54 -7.39 -3.35 3.74
N LEU A 55 -8.13 -2.25 3.82
CA LEU A 55 -7.96 -1.09 2.95
C LEU A 55 -6.54 -0.51 3.06
N THR A 56 -6.04 -0.27 4.27
CA THR A 56 -4.71 0.31 4.50
C THR A 56 -3.61 -0.59 3.96
N PHE A 57 -3.67 -1.90 4.25
CA PHE A 57 -2.65 -2.85 3.83
C PHE A 57 -2.65 -3.08 2.31
N LEU A 58 -3.84 -3.20 1.70
CA LEU A 58 -3.95 -3.32 0.25
C LEU A 58 -3.54 -2.03 -0.47
N GLY A 59 -3.91 -0.87 0.08
CA GLY A 59 -3.48 0.45 -0.43
C GLY A 59 -1.96 0.61 -0.37
N ALA A 60 -1.32 0.10 0.69
CA ALA A 60 0.13 0.09 0.81
C ALA A 60 0.80 -0.69 -0.34
N ILE A 61 0.23 -1.81 -0.81
CA ILE A 61 0.78 -2.56 -1.96
C ILE A 61 0.79 -1.68 -3.22
N GLY A 62 -0.29 -0.93 -3.46
CA GLY A 62 -0.40 0.00 -4.58
C GLY A 62 0.64 1.12 -4.51
N ALA A 63 0.73 1.79 -3.35
CA ALA A 63 1.72 2.84 -3.11
C ALA A 63 3.17 2.32 -3.22
N PHE A 64 3.43 1.12 -2.70
CA PHE A 64 4.74 0.49 -2.77
C PHE A 64 5.18 0.22 -4.22
N LYS A 65 4.24 -0.16 -5.10
CA LYS A 65 4.53 -0.34 -6.52
C LYS A 65 4.90 0.97 -7.23
N ALA A 66 4.36 2.10 -6.76
CA ALA A 66 4.74 3.43 -7.24
C ALA A 66 6.18 3.83 -6.86
N LYS A 67 6.95 2.94 -6.18
CA LYS A 67 8.37 3.10 -5.82
C LYS A 67 8.66 4.45 -5.15
N GLU A 68 7.83 4.84 -4.18
CA GLU A 68 8.05 6.03 -3.36
C GLU A 68 9.20 5.86 -2.32
N HIS A 69 10.31 5.21 -2.69
CA HIS A 69 11.56 5.32 -1.92
C HIS A 69 12.24 6.68 -2.20
N LEU A 70 11.43 7.75 -2.19
CA LEU A 70 11.77 9.14 -2.53
C LEU A 70 13.05 9.61 -1.81
N GLY A 71 13.22 9.22 -0.54
CA GLY A 71 14.38 9.61 0.27
C GLY A 71 15.71 9.00 -0.18
N VAL A 72 15.73 7.76 -0.69
CA VAL A 72 16.96 7.09 -1.14
C VAL A 72 17.30 7.53 -2.57
N ASP A 73 16.29 7.81 -3.39
CA ASP A 73 16.47 8.18 -4.80
C ASP A 73 17.26 9.48 -4.99
N MET A 74 17.07 10.49 -4.13
CA MET A 74 17.83 11.75 -4.22
C MET A 74 19.34 11.56 -4.01
N LEU A 75 19.73 10.72 -3.04
CA LEU A 75 21.14 10.43 -2.76
C LEU A 75 21.76 9.53 -3.83
N VAL A 76 20.98 8.55 -4.30
CA VAL A 76 21.38 7.55 -5.29
C VAL A 76 21.54 8.15 -6.70
N ARG A 77 20.87 9.27 -7.01
CA ARG A 77 21.01 10.03 -8.26
C ARG A 77 22.42 10.62 -8.48
N ARG A 78 23.17 10.93 -7.42
CA ARG A 78 24.53 11.52 -7.53
C ARG A 78 25.64 10.47 -7.67
N LEU A 79 25.31 9.18 -7.63
CA LEU A 79 26.28 8.09 -7.67
C LEU A 79 26.54 7.59 -9.10
N PRO A 80 27.76 7.08 -9.38
CA PRO A 80 28.05 6.41 -10.64
C PRO A 80 27.22 5.13 -10.79
N VAL A 81 26.90 4.75 -12.04
CA VAL A 81 25.96 3.66 -12.39
C VAL A 81 26.21 2.34 -11.62
N LYS A 82 27.47 1.96 -11.41
CA LYS A 82 27.83 0.75 -10.66
C LYS A 82 27.46 0.85 -9.17
N ALA A 83 27.74 1.99 -8.54
CA ALA A 83 27.38 2.23 -7.14
C ALA A 83 25.86 2.35 -6.97
N LYS A 84 25.16 2.97 -7.95
CA LYS A 84 23.69 3.05 -8.00
C LYS A 84 23.06 1.66 -7.88
N LYS A 85 23.52 0.70 -8.70
CA LYS A 85 23.00 -0.68 -8.71
C LYS A 85 23.22 -1.40 -7.37
N VAL A 86 24.40 -1.23 -6.76
CA VAL A 86 24.70 -1.86 -5.45
C VAL A 86 23.78 -1.32 -4.36
N VAL A 87 23.59 -0.01 -4.28
CA VAL A 87 22.73 0.61 -3.26
C VAL A 87 21.26 0.20 -3.45
N LEU A 88 20.77 0.15 -4.69
CA LEU A 88 19.40 -0.29 -4.97
C LEU A 88 19.17 -1.76 -4.59
N VAL A 89 20.10 -2.66 -4.95
CA VAL A 89 19.99 -4.08 -4.56
C VAL A 89 20.07 -4.23 -3.05
N PHE A 90 20.96 -3.50 -2.37
CA PHE A 90 21.08 -3.54 -0.92
C PHE A 90 19.79 -3.04 -0.24
N SER A 91 19.22 -1.94 -0.73
CA SER A 91 17.93 -1.40 -0.25
C SER A 91 16.80 -2.41 -0.43
N ASP A 92 16.68 -3.02 -1.60
CA ASP A 92 15.66 -4.04 -1.88
C ASP A 92 15.83 -5.28 -0.98
N LEU A 93 17.07 -5.71 -0.69
CA LEU A 93 17.35 -6.80 0.24
C LEU A 93 16.97 -6.44 1.69
N LEU A 94 17.25 -5.22 2.12
CA LEU A 94 16.88 -4.74 3.46
C LEU A 94 15.35 -4.68 3.58
N MET A 95 14.66 -4.19 2.55
CA MET A 95 13.20 -4.20 2.48
C MET A 95 12.63 -5.62 2.51
N LEU A 96 13.24 -6.58 1.79
CA LEU A 96 12.85 -7.99 1.88
C LEU A 96 13.01 -8.56 3.29
N PHE A 97 14.08 -8.17 4.01
CA PHE A 97 14.27 -8.56 5.39
C PHE A 97 13.18 -7.99 6.31
N VAL A 98 12.81 -6.71 6.14
CA VAL A 98 11.69 -6.10 6.88
C VAL A 98 10.38 -6.83 6.58
N LEU A 99 10.08 -7.13 5.31
CA LEU A 99 8.87 -7.87 4.93
C LEU A 99 8.85 -9.29 5.51
N PHE A 100 10.01 -9.94 5.64
CA PHE A 100 10.14 -11.23 6.31
C PHE A 100 9.80 -11.14 7.81
N LEU A 101 10.29 -10.10 8.51
CA LEU A 101 9.92 -9.88 9.92
C LEU A 101 8.42 -9.63 10.09
N VAL A 102 7.82 -8.85 9.19
CA VAL A 102 6.37 -8.64 9.16
C VAL A 102 5.64 -9.96 8.90
N LEU A 103 6.09 -10.76 7.94
CA LEU A 103 5.50 -12.05 7.62
C LEU A 103 5.52 -13.00 8.82
N GLU A 104 6.68 -13.11 9.48
CA GLU A 104 6.86 -13.95 10.67
C GLU A 104 5.97 -13.49 11.82
N GLY A 105 5.96 -12.17 12.10
CA GLY A 105 5.12 -11.58 13.14
C GLY A 105 3.63 -11.79 12.87
N SER A 106 3.18 -11.51 11.66
CA SER A 106 1.79 -11.72 11.23
C SER A 106 1.39 -13.19 11.27
N TRP A 107 2.27 -14.10 10.85
CA TRP A 107 2.03 -15.54 10.94
C TRP A 107 1.82 -15.99 12.38
N LYS A 108 2.75 -15.63 13.30
CA LYS A 108 2.64 -15.95 14.72
C LYS A 108 1.34 -15.41 15.33
N MET A 109 1.00 -14.15 15.05
CA MET A 109 -0.24 -13.54 15.54
C MET A 109 -1.48 -14.23 14.99
N THR A 110 -1.47 -14.63 13.72
CA THR A 110 -2.58 -15.33 13.07
C THR A 110 -2.81 -16.70 13.72
N VAL A 111 -1.74 -17.47 13.97
CA VAL A 111 -1.82 -18.79 14.61
C VAL A 111 -2.31 -18.69 16.06
N ILE A 112 -1.77 -17.74 16.84
CA ILE A 112 -2.19 -17.53 18.23
C ILE A 112 -3.67 -17.14 18.34
N ASN A 113 -4.17 -16.36 17.36
CA ASN A 113 -5.55 -15.87 17.36
C ASN A 113 -6.50 -16.68 16.48
N MET A 114 -6.13 -17.91 16.11
CA MET A 114 -6.93 -18.73 15.21
C MET A 114 -8.25 -19.17 15.85
N ASP A 115 -8.25 -19.43 17.16
CA ASP A 115 -9.45 -19.80 17.93
C ASP A 115 -10.18 -18.60 18.53
N SER A 116 -9.57 -17.41 18.49
CA SER A 116 -10.12 -16.18 19.06
C SER A 116 -11.06 -15.49 18.07
N LYS A 117 -12.31 -15.27 18.50
CA LYS A 117 -13.35 -14.60 17.73
C LYS A 117 -13.65 -13.21 18.29
N ALA A 118 -14.01 -12.28 17.42
CA ALA A 118 -14.41 -10.95 17.81
C ALA A 118 -15.77 -10.97 18.55
N PRO A 119 -15.93 -10.20 19.64
CA PRO A 119 -17.10 -10.28 20.51
C PRO A 119 -18.44 -9.95 19.84
N ALA A 120 -18.49 -8.94 18.97
CA ALA A 120 -19.75 -8.49 18.37
C ALA A 120 -20.06 -9.18 17.03
N THR A 121 -19.04 -9.45 16.21
CA THR A 121 -19.18 -10.06 14.88
C THR A 121 -19.04 -11.58 14.88
N GLY A 122 -18.37 -12.16 15.89
CA GLY A 122 -18.01 -13.58 15.90
C GLY A 122 -16.97 -13.97 14.84
N LEU A 123 -16.39 -13.00 14.12
CA LEU A 123 -15.40 -13.26 13.09
C LEU A 123 -14.04 -13.63 13.70
N PRO A 124 -13.29 -14.53 13.07
CA PRO A 124 -11.98 -14.92 13.58
C PRO A 124 -10.98 -13.77 13.43
N LEU A 125 -10.26 -13.46 14.51
CA LEU A 125 -9.25 -12.40 14.52
C LEU A 125 -8.06 -12.73 13.60
N SER A 126 -7.87 -14.00 13.26
CA SER A 126 -6.92 -14.45 12.24
C SER A 126 -7.08 -13.71 10.89
N PHE A 127 -8.30 -13.27 10.54
CA PHE A 127 -8.54 -12.51 9.31
C PHE A 127 -7.89 -11.12 9.33
N VAL A 128 -7.77 -10.52 10.51
CA VAL A 128 -7.09 -9.24 10.71
C VAL A 128 -5.58 -9.43 10.59
N TYR A 129 -5.02 -10.40 11.30
CA TYR A 129 -3.57 -10.64 11.28
C TYR A 129 -3.07 -11.23 9.96
N GLY A 130 -3.93 -11.94 9.22
CA GLY A 130 -3.63 -12.48 7.90
C GLY A 130 -3.37 -11.42 6.84
N THR A 131 -3.81 -10.17 7.04
CA THR A 131 -3.54 -9.05 6.14
C THR A 131 -2.04 -8.83 5.94
N GLY A 132 -1.26 -8.89 7.03
CA GLY A 132 0.19 -8.71 6.96
C GLY A 132 0.89 -9.84 6.18
N ILE A 133 0.35 -11.06 6.21
CA ILE A 133 0.84 -12.17 5.37
C ILE A 133 0.63 -11.83 3.89
N VAL A 134 -0.58 -11.38 3.53
CA VAL A 134 -0.91 -11.03 2.14
C VAL A 134 0.00 -9.90 1.63
N VAL A 135 0.21 -8.86 2.44
CA VAL A 135 1.07 -7.73 2.08
C VAL A 135 2.52 -8.13 1.93
N SER A 136 3.08 -8.86 2.90
CA SER A 136 4.47 -9.31 2.83
C SER A 136 4.74 -10.17 1.62
N LEU A 137 3.81 -11.07 1.24
CA LEU A 137 3.95 -11.88 0.04
C LEU A 137 3.83 -11.03 -1.24
N ALA A 138 2.84 -10.14 -1.32
CA ALA A 138 2.62 -9.32 -2.50
C ALA A 138 3.79 -8.35 -2.76
N MET A 139 4.21 -7.58 -1.74
CA MET A 139 5.34 -6.67 -1.83
C MET A 139 6.66 -7.42 -2.01
N GLY A 140 6.82 -8.58 -1.35
CA GLY A 140 8.00 -9.43 -1.49
C GLY A 140 8.19 -9.92 -2.93
N LEU A 141 7.12 -10.33 -3.61
CA LEU A 141 7.16 -10.69 -5.03
C LEU A 141 7.56 -9.50 -5.91
N ILE A 142 7.10 -8.28 -5.59
CA ILE A 142 7.49 -7.07 -6.33
C ILE A 142 9.00 -6.81 -6.17
N LEU A 143 9.53 -6.89 -4.95
CA LEU A 143 10.95 -6.69 -4.67
C LEU A 143 11.83 -7.75 -5.31
N ILE A 144 11.45 -9.03 -5.23
CA ILE A 144 12.20 -10.12 -5.89
C ILE A 144 12.28 -9.88 -7.40
N ASN A 145 11.18 -9.44 -8.02
CA ASN A 145 11.16 -9.08 -9.43
C ASN A 145 12.05 -7.86 -9.73
N ASN A 146 12.13 -6.88 -8.84
CA ASN A 146 13.03 -5.73 -8.98
C ASN A 146 14.50 -6.15 -8.91
N VAL A 147 14.87 -6.93 -7.89
CA VAL A 147 16.24 -7.46 -7.72
C VAL A 147 16.64 -8.30 -8.93
N TYR A 148 15.75 -9.19 -9.40
CA TYR A 148 15.99 -10.00 -10.60
C TYR A 148 16.25 -9.13 -11.84
N LYS A 149 15.45 -8.08 -12.06
CA LYS A 149 15.65 -7.16 -13.19
C LYS A 149 17.00 -6.43 -13.11
N ILE A 150 17.41 -6.00 -11.92
CA ILE A 150 18.67 -5.28 -11.70
C ILE A 150 19.87 -6.21 -11.93
N LEU A 151 19.84 -7.42 -11.38
CA LEU A 151 20.93 -8.40 -11.50
C LEU A 151 21.14 -8.90 -12.93
N PHE A 152 20.05 -9.17 -13.67
CA PHE A 152 20.14 -9.63 -15.06
C PHE A 152 20.22 -8.47 -16.08
N ASN A 153 20.58 -7.26 -15.61
CA ASN A 153 20.86 -6.07 -16.41
C ASN A 153 19.77 -5.70 -17.44
N LYS A 154 18.51 -6.09 -17.17
CA LYS A 154 17.35 -5.72 -18.00
C LYS A 154 16.84 -4.31 -17.73
N VAL A 155 17.48 -3.58 -16.82
CA VAL A 155 17.17 -2.19 -16.49
C VAL A 155 18.12 -1.31 -17.30
N ARG A 156 17.57 -0.62 -18.30
CA ARG A 156 18.28 0.49 -18.96
C ARG A 156 18.40 1.63 -17.96
N ASP A 157 19.51 2.35 -17.98
CA ASP A 157 19.81 3.43 -17.02
C ASP A 157 18.72 4.54 -17.01
N GLU A 158 17.92 4.60 -18.07
CA GLU A 158 16.75 5.44 -18.34
C GLU A 158 15.56 5.15 -17.42
N ASP A 159 15.31 3.89 -17.05
CA ASP A 159 14.15 3.46 -16.24
C ASP A 159 14.33 3.72 -14.72
N LEU A 160 15.53 4.15 -14.30
CA LEU A 160 15.90 4.38 -12.91
C LEU A 160 15.66 5.83 -12.45
N ILE A 161 15.01 6.67 -13.26
CA ILE A 161 14.89 8.13 -13.04
C ILE A 161 13.43 8.63 -13.05
N VAL A 162 12.47 7.82 -13.51
CA VAL A 162 11.15 8.28 -14.02
C VAL A 162 10.16 8.86 -12.98
N ILE A 163 10.41 8.86 -11.68
CA ILE A 163 9.32 9.13 -10.70
C ILE A 163 9.30 10.57 -10.15
N SER A 164 10.27 11.42 -10.47
CA SER A 164 10.26 12.83 -10.00
C SER A 164 9.68 13.83 -11.02
N GLU A 165 9.59 13.48 -12.31
CA GLU A 165 9.03 14.41 -13.31
C GLU A 165 7.54 14.66 -13.07
N SER A 166 6.79 13.71 -12.51
CA SER A 166 5.37 13.90 -12.20
C SER A 166 5.12 14.87 -11.04
N GLU A 167 6.05 15.04 -10.10
CA GLU A 167 5.94 16.05 -9.03
C GLU A 167 6.43 17.43 -9.50
N GLU A 168 7.54 17.51 -10.25
CA GLU A 168 8.05 18.78 -10.79
C GLU A 168 7.06 19.42 -11.77
N LEU A 169 6.35 18.63 -12.59
CA LEU A 169 5.34 19.15 -13.52
C LEU A 169 4.08 19.72 -12.83
N VAL A 170 3.73 19.21 -11.63
CA VAL A 170 2.59 19.72 -10.85
C VAL A 170 2.97 21.05 -10.18
N ASP A 171 4.16 21.12 -9.57
CA ASP A 171 4.67 22.33 -8.92
C ASP A 171 4.92 23.46 -9.94
N PHE A 172 5.50 23.16 -11.11
CA PHE A 172 5.69 24.16 -12.18
C PHE A 172 4.35 24.73 -12.68
N LYS A 173 3.31 23.89 -12.77
CA LYS A 173 1.99 24.29 -13.24
C LYS A 173 1.27 25.17 -12.22
N GLU A 174 1.36 24.87 -10.92
CA GLU A 174 0.82 25.73 -9.87
C GLU A 174 1.55 27.08 -9.79
N ILE A 175 2.88 27.08 -9.92
CA ILE A 175 3.71 28.30 -9.93
C ILE A 175 3.40 29.18 -11.16
N SER A 176 3.17 28.60 -12.33
CA SER A 176 2.82 29.37 -13.54
C SER A 176 1.42 29.98 -13.45
N VAL A 177 0.43 29.22 -12.96
CA VAL A 177 -0.96 29.69 -12.84
C VAL A 177 -1.07 30.81 -11.78
N GLY A 178 -0.38 30.68 -10.65
CA GLY A 178 -0.36 31.71 -9.62
C GLY A 178 0.35 33.01 -10.01
N LYS A 179 1.19 32.98 -11.07
CA LYS A 179 1.79 34.19 -11.65
C LYS A 179 0.87 34.89 -12.65
N GLU A 180 0.08 34.14 -13.42
CA GLU A 180 -0.89 34.71 -14.36
C GLU A 180 -2.07 35.39 -13.64
N GLU A 181 -2.58 34.80 -12.54
CA GLU A 181 -3.65 35.42 -11.74
C GLU A 181 -3.23 36.69 -10.98
N LYS A 182 -1.93 36.89 -10.73
CA LYS A 182 -1.42 38.10 -10.07
C LYS A 182 -1.07 39.23 -11.05
N GLN A 183 -1.15 38.98 -12.35
CA GLN A 183 -0.86 39.96 -13.40
C GLN A 183 -2.11 40.40 -14.19
N ALA A 184 -3.27 39.78 -13.94
CA ALA A 184 -4.59 40.21 -14.44
C ALA A 184 -5.32 41.04 -13.37
#